data_AF-A0A2V7H6Q1-F1
#
_entry.id   AF-A0A2V7H6Q1-F1
#
_cell.length_a   1.000
_cell.length_b   1.000
_cell.length_c   1.000
_cell.angle_alpha   90.00
_cell.angle_beta   90.00
_cell.angle_gamma   90.00
#
_symmetry.space_group_name_H-M   'P 1'
#
loop_
_entity.id
_entity.type
_entity.pdbx_description
1 polymer ?
#
loop_
_entity_poly.entity_id
_entity_poly.type
_entity_poly.pdbx_seq_one_letter_code
_entity_poly.pdbx_strand_id
1 'polypeptide(L)'
;MAPVSFVALPFAGLLIMARPRSRGEWLAAAVSGGAGIALLAVRGQGSLDALSRGWIVLVTLAFVVGAKLRPPVFWPLALRACLYAAIGLLLLVNLRAAAGTGVGGAVWREVQWEATRGASRVARYVVEVVPGLYPAFEPAVRLLAVWPLWLVLETLAGLALAWRAHGLIARTPLSQVAVLNH
;
A
#
# COMPACT_ATOMS: atom_id res chain seq x y z
N MET A 1 7.73 -8.41 0.33
CA MET A 1 6.87 -8.56 1.53
C MET A 1 5.85 -7.41 1.71
N ALA A 2 5.63 -6.56 0.71
CA ALA A 2 4.61 -5.49 0.73
C ALA A 2 3.12 -5.94 0.82
N PRO A 3 2.68 -7.12 0.29
CA PRO A 3 1.25 -7.45 0.20
C PRO A 3 0.53 -7.51 1.55
N VAL A 4 1.21 -8.02 2.58
CA VAL A 4 0.60 -8.23 3.91
C VAL A 4 0.42 -6.90 4.64
N SER A 5 1.36 -5.96 4.47
CA SER A 5 1.28 -4.62 5.07
C SER A 5 0.11 -3.80 4.52
N PHE A 6 -0.27 -4.00 3.25
CA PHE A 6 -1.44 -3.36 2.62
C PHE A 6 -2.78 -3.81 3.22
N VAL A 7 -2.80 -4.90 3.97
CA VAL A 7 -4.00 -5.39 4.67
C VAL A 7 -3.91 -5.06 6.15
N ALA A 8 -2.78 -5.38 6.79
CA ALA A 8 -2.65 -5.34 8.24
C ALA A 8 -2.76 -3.93 8.84
N LEU A 9 -2.07 -2.94 8.25
CA LEU A 9 -2.08 -1.55 8.73
C LEU A 9 -3.43 -0.84 8.55
N PRO A 10 -4.08 -0.87 7.37
CA PRO A 10 -5.39 -0.25 7.22
C PRO A 10 -6.45 -0.96 8.07
N PHE A 11 -6.39 -2.28 8.22
CA PHE A 11 -7.29 -3.00 9.11
C PHE A 11 -7.13 -2.55 10.58
N ALA A 12 -5.89 -2.48 11.09
CA ALA A 12 -5.60 -1.99 12.43
C ALA A 12 -6.13 -0.55 12.63
N GLY A 13 -5.86 0.34 11.67
CA GLY A 13 -6.28 1.73 11.73
C GLY A 13 -7.80 1.90 11.73
N LEU A 14 -8.52 1.10 10.93
CA LEU A 14 -9.99 1.10 10.91
C LEU A 14 -10.58 0.62 12.24
N LEU A 15 -10.04 -0.45 12.84
CA LEU A 15 -10.47 -0.93 14.16
C LEU A 15 -10.25 0.12 15.24
N ILE A 16 -9.07 0.76 15.28
CA ILE A 16 -8.75 1.82 16.23
C ILE A 16 -9.72 2.99 16.07
N MET A 17 -9.98 3.44 14.83
CA MET A 17 -10.89 4.56 14.57
C MET A 17 -12.35 4.25 14.88
N ALA A 18 -12.78 2.99 14.73
CA ALA A 18 -14.11 2.54 15.13
C ALA A 18 -14.30 2.43 16.65
N ARG A 19 -13.25 2.68 17.45
CA ARG A 19 -13.20 2.56 18.92
C ARG A 19 -13.52 1.13 19.39
N PRO A 20 -12.52 0.25 19.48
CA PRO A 20 -12.74 -1.15 19.82
C PRO A 20 -13.33 -1.28 21.24
N ARG A 21 -14.41 -2.06 21.37
CA ARG A 21 -15.16 -2.22 22.63
C ARG A 21 -14.95 -3.57 23.30
N SER A 22 -14.31 -4.52 22.62
CA SER A 22 -14.01 -5.85 23.17
C SER A 22 -12.50 -6.12 23.24
N ARG A 23 -12.08 -6.97 24.18
CA ARG A 23 -10.68 -7.42 24.29
C ARG A 23 -10.20 -8.10 23.00
N GLY A 24 -11.08 -8.82 22.31
CA GLY A 24 -10.78 -9.45 21.03
C GLY A 24 -10.46 -8.45 19.91
N GLU A 25 -11.21 -7.35 19.83
CA GLU A 25 -10.94 -6.28 18.85
C GLU A 25 -9.63 -5.55 19.16
N TRP A 26 -9.32 -5.33 20.43
CA TRP A 26 -8.03 -4.75 20.85
C TRP A 26 -6.85 -5.67 20.51
N LEU A 27 -6.98 -6.97 20.76
CA LEU A 27 -5.97 -7.95 20.36
C LEU A 27 -5.79 -7.99 18.83
N ALA A 28 -6.88 -7.98 18.07
CA ALA A 28 -6.83 -7.96 16.61
C ALA A 28 -6.14 -6.69 16.07
N ALA A 29 -6.42 -5.52 16.66
CA ALA A 29 -5.76 -4.27 16.32
C ALA A 29 -4.27 -4.26 16.71
N ALA A 30 -3.93 -4.79 17.89
CA ALA A 30 -2.55 -4.86 18.36
C ALA A 30 -1.70 -5.83 17.52
N VAL A 31 -2.23 -7.01 17.19
CA VAL A 31 -1.54 -8.01 16.36
C VAL A 31 -1.37 -7.50 14.93
N SER A 32 -2.43 -6.98 14.31
CA SER A 32 -2.36 -6.48 12.93
C SER A 32 -1.52 -5.20 12.82
N GLY A 33 -1.64 -4.28 13.78
CA GLY A 33 -0.79 -3.08 13.86
C GLY A 33 0.66 -3.42 14.12
N GLY A 34 0.93 -4.32 15.08
CA GLY A 34 2.27 -4.81 15.39
C GLY A 34 2.92 -5.51 14.20
N ALA A 35 2.19 -6.40 13.51
CA ALA A 35 2.68 -7.06 12.30
C ALA A 35 2.95 -6.05 11.18
N GLY A 36 2.05 -5.08 10.97
CA GLY A 36 2.23 -4.02 9.98
C GLY A 36 3.46 -3.15 10.24
N ILE A 37 3.66 -2.72 11.50
CA ILE A 37 4.83 -1.92 11.90
C ILE A 37 6.11 -2.76 11.80
N ALA A 38 6.09 -4.02 12.24
CA ALA A 38 7.25 -4.91 12.14
C ALA A 38 7.68 -5.10 10.68
N LEU A 39 6.72 -5.31 9.77
CA LEU A 39 6.99 -5.41 8.33
C LEU A 39 7.56 -4.10 7.74
N LEU A 40 7.14 -2.94 8.25
CA LEU A 40 7.71 -1.65 7.88
C LEU A 40 9.07 -1.36 8.55
N ALA A 41 9.42 -2.05 9.63
CA ALA A 41 10.66 -1.86 10.37
C ALA A 41 11.83 -2.71 9.84
N VAL A 42 11.55 -3.83 9.16
CA VAL A 42 12.59 -4.67 8.52
C VAL A 42 13.41 -3.81 7.57
N ARG A 43 14.71 -3.56 7.78
CA ARG A 43 15.45 -2.59 6.95
C ARG A 43 15.36 -2.93 5.45
N GLY A 44 14.84 -1.99 4.67
CA GLY A 44 14.78 -2.07 3.23
C GLY A 44 16.13 -1.93 2.56
N GLN A 45 16.29 -2.56 1.39
CA GLN A 45 17.43 -2.30 0.50
C GLN A 45 16.94 -1.54 -0.73
N GLY A 46 17.39 -0.30 -0.92
CA GLY A 46 17.11 0.50 -2.11
C GLY A 46 16.04 1.58 -1.96
N SER A 47 15.95 2.43 -2.99
CA SER A 47 15.04 3.58 -3.04
C SER A 47 13.59 3.17 -3.30
N LEU A 48 13.38 2.12 -4.11
CA LEU A 48 12.09 1.52 -4.41
C LEU A 48 11.39 1.05 -3.14
N ASP A 49 12.09 0.33 -2.27
CA ASP A 49 11.52 -0.20 -1.04
C ASP A 49 11.17 0.93 -0.05
N ALA A 50 12.00 1.97 0.05
CA ALA A 50 11.73 3.15 0.85
C ALA A 50 10.46 3.89 0.37
N LEU A 51 10.31 4.09 -0.94
CA LEU A 51 9.12 4.72 -1.54
C LEU A 51 7.87 3.86 -1.36
N SER A 52 8.00 2.54 -1.49
CA SER A 52 6.91 1.57 -1.28
C SER A 52 6.36 1.66 0.14
N ARG A 53 7.25 1.77 1.15
CA ARG A 53 6.86 1.94 2.55
C ARG A 53 6.22 3.29 2.82
N GLY A 54 6.79 4.36 2.27
CA GLY A 54 6.19 5.69 2.35
C GLY A 54 4.78 5.71 1.77
N TRP A 55 4.59 5.05 0.61
CA TRP A 55 3.28 4.84 0.00
C TRP A 55 2.32 4.10 0.92
N ILE A 56 2.71 2.94 1.48
CA ILE A 56 1.88 2.14 2.41
C ILE A 56 1.39 2.99 3.58
N VAL A 57 2.28 3.77 4.20
CA VAL A 57 1.94 4.63 5.35
C VAL A 57 0.96 5.73 4.93
N LEU A 58 1.25 6.44 3.85
CA LEU A 58 0.40 7.54 3.36
C LEU A 58 -0.99 7.06 2.94
N VAL A 59 -1.07 5.95 2.21
CA VAL A 59 -2.36 5.42 1.74
C VAL A 59 -3.19 4.88 2.88
N THR A 60 -2.55 4.22 3.86
CA THR A 60 -3.22 3.78 5.09
C THR A 60 -3.81 4.96 5.83
N LEU A 61 -3.02 6.01 6.06
CA LEU A 61 -3.45 7.20 6.77
C LEU A 61 -4.62 7.88 6.04
N ALA A 62 -4.48 8.12 4.74
CA ALA A 62 -5.51 8.76 3.93
C ALA A 62 -6.82 7.97 3.91
N PHE A 63 -6.74 6.63 3.83
CA PHE A 63 -7.89 5.75 3.84
C PHE A 63 -8.60 5.73 5.20
N VAL A 64 -7.86 5.57 6.30
CA VAL A 64 -8.41 5.50 7.66
C VAL A 64 -9.03 6.83 8.09
N VAL A 65 -8.36 7.94 7.80
CA VAL A 65 -8.89 9.29 8.08
C VAL A 65 -10.11 9.58 7.20
N GLY A 66 -10.04 9.24 5.91
CA GLY A 66 -11.17 9.41 4.99
C GLY A 66 -12.40 8.59 5.40
N ALA A 67 -12.21 7.35 5.87
CA ALA A 67 -13.28 6.49 6.36
C ALA A 67 -14.02 7.07 7.58
N LYS A 68 -13.32 7.86 8.40
CA LYS A 68 -13.89 8.50 9.59
C LYS A 68 -14.64 9.80 9.28
N LEU A 69 -14.17 10.57 8.29
CA LEU A 69 -14.66 11.92 8.04
C LEU A 69 -15.92 12.01 7.16
N ARG A 70 -16.26 10.96 6.41
CA ARG A 70 -17.36 10.98 5.43
C ARG A 70 -18.15 9.67 5.41
N PRO A 71 -19.43 9.68 5.00
CA PRO A 71 -20.17 8.44 4.75
C PRO A 71 -19.43 7.60 3.70
N PRO A 72 -18.94 6.39 4.03
CA PRO A 72 -17.91 5.79 3.21
C PRO A 72 -18.48 4.80 2.19
N VAL A 73 -18.35 5.15 0.91
CA VAL A 73 -18.40 4.19 -0.20
C VAL A 73 -16.97 3.77 -0.53
N PHE A 74 -16.70 2.46 -0.57
CA PHE A 74 -15.35 1.91 -0.68
C PHE A 74 -14.56 2.47 -1.87
N TRP A 75 -15.13 2.42 -3.09
CA TRP A 75 -14.41 2.78 -4.32
C TRP A 75 -13.96 4.25 -4.36
N PRO A 76 -14.84 5.25 -4.15
CA PRO A 76 -14.41 6.65 -4.08
C PRO A 76 -13.39 6.91 -2.98
N LEU A 77 -13.50 6.23 -1.85
CA LEU A 77 -12.58 6.37 -0.72
C LEU A 77 -11.19 5.80 -1.06
N ALA A 78 -11.12 4.58 -1.59
CA ALA A 78 -9.88 3.91 -1.94
C ALA A 78 -9.13 4.65 -3.05
N LEU A 79 -9.84 5.12 -4.08
CA LEU A 79 -9.24 5.91 -5.17
C LEU A 79 -8.71 7.25 -4.67
N ARG A 80 -9.46 7.96 -3.82
CA ARG A 80 -8.99 9.21 -3.19
C ARG A 80 -7.78 8.98 -2.30
N ALA A 81 -7.76 7.90 -1.52
CA ALA A 81 -6.61 7.54 -0.69
C ALA A 81 -5.36 7.30 -1.54
N CYS A 82 -5.49 6.60 -2.67
CA CYS A 82 -4.38 6.41 -3.62
C CYS A 82 -3.91 7.74 -4.22
N LEU A 83 -4.83 8.63 -4.61
CA LEU A 83 -4.49 9.96 -5.13
C LEU A 83 -3.77 10.81 -4.09
N TYR A 84 -4.26 10.86 -2.86
CA TYR A 84 -3.61 11.61 -1.77
C TYR A 84 -2.25 11.03 -1.41
N ALA A 85 -2.10 9.70 -1.42
CA ALA A 85 -0.81 9.05 -1.21
C ALA A 85 0.18 9.39 -2.33
N ALA A 86 -0.26 9.38 -3.59
CA ALA A 86 0.56 9.76 -4.73
C ALA A 86 1.05 11.22 -4.61
N ILE A 87 0.13 12.14 -4.31
CA ILE A 87 0.45 13.56 -4.11
C ILE A 87 1.41 13.73 -2.92
N GLY A 88 1.13 13.08 -1.79
CA GLY A 88 1.99 13.15 -0.60
C GLY A 88 3.40 12.63 -0.87
N LEU A 89 3.53 11.54 -1.61
CA LEU A 89 4.82 10.97 -1.97
C LEU A 89 5.60 11.88 -2.92
N LEU A 90 4.93 12.44 -3.94
CA LEU A 90 5.50 13.44 -4.84
C LEU A 90 6.00 14.66 -4.05
N LEU A 91 5.21 15.18 -3.11
CA LEU A 91 5.60 16.30 -2.26
C LEU A 91 6.81 15.96 -1.40
N LEU A 92 6.84 14.79 -0.74
CA LEU A 92 7.98 14.38 0.10
C LEU A 92 9.28 14.30 -0.70
N VAL A 93 9.24 13.72 -1.91
CA VAL A 93 10.43 13.62 -2.79
C VAL A 93 10.90 15.01 -3.22
N ASN A 94 9.97 15.88 -3.64
CA ASN A 94 10.32 17.23 -4.09
C ASN A 94 10.79 18.14 -2.95
N LEU A 95 10.17 18.05 -1.77
CA LEU A 95 10.59 18.80 -0.58
C LEU A 95 12.01 18.42 -0.15
N ARG A 96 12.33 17.11 -0.16
CA ARG A 96 13.68 16.64 0.14
C ARG A 96 14.71 17.15 -0.86
N ALA A 97 14.33 17.22 -2.14
CA ALA A 97 15.17 17.81 -3.18
C ALA A 97 15.38 19.31 -2.98
N ALA A 98 14.32 20.06 -2.69
CA ALA A 98 14.38 21.50 -2.43
C ALA A 98 15.19 21.84 -1.16
N ALA A 99 15.15 20.98 -0.14
CA ALA A 99 15.93 21.11 1.08
C ALA A 99 17.42 20.73 0.92
N GLY A 100 17.89 20.43 -0.30
CA GLY A 100 19.28 20.04 -0.57
C GLY A 100 19.68 18.68 0.00
N THR A 101 18.73 17.91 0.53
CA THR A 101 18.95 16.60 1.17
C THR A 101 18.55 15.43 0.27
N GLY A 102 18.23 15.71 -1.00
CA GLY A 102 17.80 14.71 -1.98
C GLY A 102 18.07 15.14 -3.41
N VAL A 103 18.16 14.16 -4.32
CA VAL A 103 18.35 14.39 -5.75
C VAL A 103 17.04 14.02 -6.45
N GLY A 104 16.06 14.93 -6.43
CA GLY A 104 14.65 14.64 -6.77
C GLY A 104 14.45 13.87 -8.07
N GLY A 105 15.10 14.30 -9.16
CA GLY A 105 15.04 13.59 -10.46
C GLY A 105 15.85 12.29 -10.53
N ALA A 106 16.91 12.15 -9.75
CA ALA A 106 17.70 10.91 -9.73
C ALA A 106 16.99 9.79 -8.96
N VAL A 107 16.22 10.14 -7.91
CA VAL A 107 15.42 9.16 -7.16
C VAL A 107 14.45 8.41 -8.08
N TRP A 108 13.74 9.12 -8.96
CA TRP A 108 12.79 8.48 -9.88
C TRP A 108 13.48 7.56 -10.90
N ARG A 109 14.67 7.94 -11.38
CA ARG A 109 15.47 7.08 -12.27
C ARG A 109 15.98 5.84 -11.55
N GLU A 110 16.47 6.00 -10.33
CA GLU A 110 16.93 4.88 -9.50
C GLU A 110 15.80 3.88 -9.24
N VAL A 111 14.60 4.39 -8.92
CA VAL A 111 13.40 3.57 -8.70
C VAL A 111 13.01 2.79 -9.95
N GLN A 112 13.02 3.44 -11.12
CA GLN A 112 12.72 2.77 -12.38
C GLN A 112 13.78 1.73 -12.74
N TRP A 113 15.05 2.01 -12.45
CA TRP A 113 16.13 1.05 -12.63
C TRP A 113 16.00 -0.16 -11.68
N GLU A 114 15.73 0.07 -10.39
CA GLU A 114 15.51 -0.98 -9.40
C GLU A 114 14.29 -1.84 -9.75
N ALA A 115 13.19 -1.22 -10.21
CA ALA A 115 11.98 -1.91 -10.66
C ALA A 115 12.25 -2.80 -11.87
N THR A 116 12.95 -2.28 -12.89
CA THR A 116 13.34 -3.05 -14.08
C THR A 116 14.28 -4.21 -13.69
N ARG A 117 15.24 -3.96 -12.79
CA ARG A 117 16.16 -5.00 -12.29
C ARG A 117 15.43 -6.08 -11.48
N GLY A 118 14.37 -5.72 -10.76
CA GLY A 118 13.48 -6.67 -10.09
C GLY A 118 12.69 -7.51 -11.09
N ALA A 119 12.03 -6.85 -12.04
CA ALA A 119 11.25 -7.48 -13.11
C ALA A 119 12.08 -8.47 -13.93
N SER A 120 13.29 -8.08 -14.36
CA SER A 120 14.21 -8.94 -15.11
C SER A 120 14.63 -10.18 -14.33
N ARG A 121 14.83 -10.08 -13.00
CA ARG A 121 15.16 -11.24 -12.17
C ARG A 121 14.01 -12.25 -12.12
N VAL A 122 12.78 -11.77 -11.97
CA VAL A 122 11.58 -12.63 -11.97
C VAL A 122 11.37 -13.27 -13.34
N ALA A 123 11.43 -12.48 -14.41
CA ALA A 123 11.28 -12.99 -15.77
C ALA A 123 12.36 -14.01 -16.12
N ARG A 124 13.60 -13.79 -15.69
CA ARG A 124 14.71 -14.72 -15.91
C ARG A 124 14.48 -16.05 -15.19
N TYR A 125 14.05 -16.02 -13.94
CA TYR A 125 13.71 -17.23 -13.20
C TYR A 125 12.63 -18.05 -13.92
N VAL A 126 11.59 -17.40 -14.45
CA VAL A 126 10.52 -18.08 -15.21
C VAL A 126 11.04 -18.70 -16.50
N VAL A 127 11.91 -17.98 -17.24
CA VAL A 127 12.51 -18.48 -18.48
C VAL A 127 13.49 -19.63 -18.20
N GLU A 128 14.22 -19.60 -17.08
CA GLU A 128 15.11 -20.71 -16.68
C GLU A 128 14.30 -21.99 -16.40
N VAL A 129 13.08 -21.88 -15.89
CA VAL A 129 12.16 -23.02 -15.68
C VAL A 129 11.47 -23.45 -16.98
N VAL A 130 11.11 -22.49 -17.84
CA VAL A 130 10.42 -22.75 -19.12
C VAL A 130 11.11 -21.97 -20.25
N PRO A 131 12.16 -22.54 -20.88
CA PRO A 131 12.96 -21.86 -21.89
C PRO A 131 12.15 -21.37 -23.10
N GLY A 132 11.05 -22.05 -23.43
CA GLY A 132 10.14 -21.65 -24.51
C GLY A 132 9.46 -20.29 -24.31
N LEU A 133 9.52 -19.71 -23.11
CA LEU A 133 8.99 -18.38 -22.81
C LEU A 133 9.97 -17.23 -23.08
N TYR A 134 11.18 -17.51 -23.59
CA TYR A 134 12.15 -16.45 -23.93
C TYR A 134 11.58 -15.32 -24.82
N PRO A 135 10.76 -15.58 -25.86
CA PRO A 135 10.14 -14.52 -26.65
C PRO A 135 9.24 -13.58 -25.84
N ALA A 136 8.70 -14.05 -24.72
CA ALA A 136 7.88 -13.27 -23.81
C ALA A 136 8.69 -12.53 -22.73
N PHE A 137 10.03 -12.68 -22.68
CA PHE A 137 10.88 -12.07 -21.66
C PHE A 137 10.77 -10.54 -21.66
N GLU A 138 11.07 -9.88 -22.79
CA GLU A 138 11.03 -8.43 -22.88
C GLU A 138 9.63 -7.84 -22.58
N PRO A 139 8.52 -8.35 -23.16
CA PRO A 139 7.20 -7.82 -22.83
C PRO A 139 6.83 -8.08 -21.35
N ALA A 140 7.23 -9.21 -20.77
CA ALA A 140 7.01 -9.48 -19.35
C ALA A 140 7.79 -8.48 -18.47
N VAL A 141 9.05 -8.19 -18.79
CA VAL A 141 9.84 -7.19 -18.05
C VAL A 141 9.21 -5.82 -18.16
N ARG A 142 8.78 -5.39 -19.36
CA ARG A 142 8.11 -4.09 -19.54
C ARG A 142 6.82 -3.99 -18.74
N LEU A 143 6.01 -5.05 -18.72
CA LEU A 143 4.78 -5.12 -17.94
C LEU A 143 5.05 -5.04 -16.43
N LEU A 144 5.99 -5.84 -15.94
CA LEU A 144 6.35 -5.91 -14.52
C LEU A 144 7.10 -4.68 -14.02
N ALA A 145 7.81 -3.97 -14.91
CA ALA A 145 8.51 -2.73 -14.59
C ALA A 145 7.54 -1.53 -14.42
N VAL A 146 6.25 -1.67 -14.75
CA VAL A 146 5.22 -0.65 -14.43
C VAL A 146 4.86 -0.70 -12.95
N TRP A 147 5.88 -0.50 -12.11
CA TRP A 147 5.81 -0.54 -10.66
C TRP A 147 4.66 0.28 -10.06
N PRO A 148 4.41 1.55 -10.49
CA PRO A 148 3.34 2.35 -9.90
C PRO A 148 1.95 1.74 -10.11
N LEU A 149 1.72 1.11 -11.27
CA LEU A 149 0.45 0.47 -11.57
C LEU A 149 0.23 -0.75 -10.67
N TRP A 150 1.25 -1.59 -10.54
CA TRP A 150 1.18 -2.78 -9.70
C TRP A 150 0.99 -2.42 -8.23
N LEU A 151 1.68 -1.39 -7.77
CA LEU A 151 1.54 -0.86 -6.41
C LEU A 151 0.11 -0.42 -6.11
N VAL A 152 -0.54 0.28 -7.05
CA VAL A 152 -1.95 0.70 -6.90
C VAL A 152 -2.88 -0.51 -6.87
N LEU A 153 -2.69 -1.49 -7.76
CA LEU A 153 -3.52 -2.70 -7.79
C LEU A 153 -3.40 -3.52 -6.50
N GLU A 154 -2.18 -3.74 -6.00
CA GLU A 154 -1.92 -4.40 -4.73
C GLU A 154 -2.54 -3.62 -3.56
N THR A 155 -2.45 -2.30 -3.60
CA THR A 155 -3.06 -1.42 -2.58
C THR A 155 -4.57 -1.55 -2.59
N LEU A 156 -5.22 -1.51 -3.75
CA LEU A 156 -6.68 -1.64 -3.86
C LEU A 156 -7.16 -3.01 -3.36
N ALA A 157 -6.45 -4.09 -3.72
CA ALA A 157 -6.74 -5.43 -3.21
C ALA A 157 -6.60 -5.49 -1.69
N GLY A 158 -5.51 -4.92 -1.14
CA GLY A 158 -5.26 -4.89 0.30
C GLY A 158 -6.30 -4.08 1.08
N LEU A 159 -6.65 -2.89 0.57
CA LEU A 159 -7.70 -2.05 1.14
C LEU A 159 -9.07 -2.72 1.08
N ALA A 160 -9.40 -3.41 0.00
CA ALA A 160 -10.66 -4.15 -0.12
C ALA A 160 -10.75 -5.28 0.92
N LEU A 161 -9.67 -6.03 1.09
CA LEU A 161 -9.58 -7.08 2.10
C LEU A 161 -9.68 -6.50 3.52
N ALA A 162 -8.97 -5.41 3.81
CA ALA A 162 -9.04 -4.72 5.11
C ALA A 162 -10.44 -4.17 5.40
N TRP A 163 -11.10 -3.57 4.39
CA TRP A 163 -12.46 -3.05 4.49
C TRP A 163 -13.47 -4.16 4.76
N ARG A 164 -13.37 -5.27 4.03
CA ARG A 164 -14.23 -6.44 4.22
C ARG A 164 -13.99 -7.08 5.60
N ALA A 165 -12.74 -7.26 6.01
CA ALA A 165 -12.41 -7.81 7.33
C ALA A 165 -12.93 -6.91 8.47
N HIS A 166 -12.82 -5.59 8.32
CA HIS A 166 -13.39 -4.63 9.27
C HIS A 166 -14.90 -4.77 9.41
N GLY A 167 -15.61 -4.90 8.28
CA GLY A 167 -17.06 -5.13 8.28
C GLY A 167 -17.50 -6.43 8.95
N LEU A 168 -16.65 -7.45 8.96
CA LEU A 168 -16.94 -8.75 9.61
C LEU A 168 -16.60 -8.77 11.10
N ILE A 169 -15.59 -8.01 11.53
CA ILE A 169 -15.01 -8.10 12.88
C ILE A 169 -15.48 -6.96 13.78
N ALA A 170 -15.65 -5.75 13.24
CA ALA A 170 -16.04 -4.60 14.03
C ALA A 170 -17.54 -4.67 14.39
N ARG A 171 -17.85 -4.53 15.68
CA ARG A 171 -19.25 -4.47 16.16
C ARG A 171 -20.02 -3.26 15.67
N THR A 172 -19.33 -2.16 15.40
CA THR A 172 -19.89 -0.94 14.81
C THR A 172 -19.04 -0.55 13.61
N PRO A 173 -19.22 -1.20 12.46
CA PRO A 173 -18.36 -0.98 11.32
C PRO A 173 -18.66 0.40 10.70
N LEU A 174 -17.60 1.13 10.37
CA LEU A 174 -17.68 2.48 9.79
C LEU A 174 -18.48 2.50 8.47
N SER A 175 -18.53 1.36 7.77
CA SER A 175 -19.35 1.16 6.57
C SER A 175 -20.87 1.17 6.82
N GLN A 176 -21.34 0.81 8.02
CA GLN A 176 -22.77 0.74 8.34
C GLN A 176 -23.28 1.99 9.06
N VAL A 177 -22.40 2.78 9.70
CA VAL A 177 -22.79 4.05 10.34
C VAL A 177 -23.34 5.06 9.33
N ALA A 178 -22.95 4.97 8.06
CA ALA A 178 -23.48 5.81 6.99
C ALA A 178 -24.89 5.44 6.51
N VAL A 179 -25.32 4.19 6.70
CA VAL A 179 -26.65 3.73 6.25
C VAL A 179 -27.75 4.18 7.22
N LEU A 180 -27.40 4.42 8.48
CA LEU A 180 -28.35 4.82 9.54
C LEU A 180 -28.61 6.32 9.63
N ASN A 181 -27.89 7.14 8.86
CA ASN A 181 -28.02 8.61 8.83
C ASN A 181 -28.74 9.13 7.57
N HIS A 182 -29.39 8.24 6.82
CA HIS A 182 -30.27 8.53 5.69
C HIS A 182 -31.63 7.88 5.91
#